data_AF-A0A4P7L2K9-F1
#
_entry.id   AF-A0A4P7L2K9-F1
#
_cell.length_a   1.000
_cell.length_b   1.000
_cell.length_c   1.000
_cell.angle_alpha   90.00
_cell.angle_beta   90.00
_cell.angle_gamma   90.00
#
_symmetry.space_group_name_H-M   'P 1'
#
loop_
_entity.id
_entity.type
_entity.pdbx_description
1 polymer ?
#
loop_
_entity_poly.entity_id
_entity_poly.type
_entity_poly.pdbx_seq_one_letter_code
_entity_poly.pdbx_strand_id
1 'polypeptide(L)'
;MNPIRKYEETDKVERDVMQSLGYEWKNRGWQRGSQINQDTILTQAWVGPVPNNFKPPKNPERPHIWDTPISEINKSTTNIFDDDDPPAPLTESYKNEERKKKDDIVKYHKELEQDINYKLQTATQIKQSLQTEYNKKVASLSPAEKAEHELNIAKTALEQTKAQIALDMAKVKRIEAEYSRLAEEAMILSYEKPTSSNRREWKKAWDTAHKKLEEANPIKNKIENDKKNLPKLEKDIQNKKQNLDNEKQNEIKDAVKFTADFYKEVTSKYGEQSAKIAKELAEAAKGKQIRNAEQALKSFDKYKESLNKKFGVKDREAIAKALESLKRDEIAKNLKKFSKAFGLTSSFIDFHDLLQELKKSIETNNWQPFFIKTESLVAGKAAVAITAFSFSIILGSPIGALGYALIIAVVGALINDELIEKANKLL
;
A
#
# COMPACT_ATOMS: atom_id res chain seq x y z
N MET A 1 16.56 6.24 44.21
CA MET A 1 16.75 6.70 42.80
C MET A 1 16.69 5.46 41.92
N ASN A 2 15.62 5.30 41.12
CA ASN A 2 15.51 4.17 40.17
C ASN A 2 16.28 4.46 38.87
N PRO A 3 17.01 3.48 38.29
CA PRO A 3 17.75 3.68 37.05
C PRO A 3 16.88 4.02 35.84
N ILE A 4 17.24 5.09 35.14
CA ILE A 4 16.61 5.48 33.87
C ILE A 4 17.12 4.53 32.78
N ARG A 5 16.20 3.87 32.07
CA ARG A 5 16.52 2.90 31.03
C ARG A 5 16.83 3.54 29.72
N LYS A 6 17.83 2.97 29.07
CA LYS A 6 18.29 3.45 27.79
C LYS A 6 17.57 2.72 26.66
N TYR A 7 17.42 3.41 25.54
CA TYR A 7 16.83 2.88 24.29
C TYR A 7 17.50 1.57 23.84
N GLU A 8 18.78 1.37 24.18
CA GLU A 8 19.51 0.16 23.85
C GLU A 8 18.97 -1.09 24.56
N GLU A 9 18.26 -0.94 25.69
CA GLU A 9 17.78 -2.05 26.52
C GLU A 9 16.39 -2.58 26.14
N THR A 10 15.64 -1.91 25.26
CA THR A 10 14.39 -2.44 24.70
C THR A 10 14.67 -3.57 23.72
N ASP A 11 13.75 -4.54 23.61
CA ASP A 11 13.92 -5.60 22.61
C ASP A 11 13.77 -5.01 21.19
N LYS A 12 14.46 -5.56 20.19
CA LYS A 12 14.42 -5.00 18.82
C LYS A 12 13.01 -5.07 18.22
N VAL A 13 12.28 -6.14 18.50
CA VAL A 13 10.90 -6.33 18.04
C VAL A 13 9.96 -5.34 18.73
N GLU A 14 10.17 -5.07 20.01
CA GLU A 14 9.48 -4.00 20.74
C GLU A 14 9.73 -2.64 20.09
N ARG A 15 10.98 -2.32 19.72
CA ARG A 15 11.29 -1.09 18.96
C ARG A 15 10.55 -1.02 17.64
N ASP A 16 10.65 -2.08 16.84
CA ASP A 16 10.08 -2.13 15.50
C ASP A 16 8.53 -2.04 15.55
N VAL A 17 7.90 -2.65 16.56
CA VAL A 17 6.44 -2.61 16.77
C VAL A 17 5.99 -1.24 17.29
N MET A 18 6.69 -0.64 18.25
CA MET A 18 6.30 0.65 18.81
C MET A 18 6.50 1.78 17.80
N GLN A 19 7.59 1.73 17.02
CA GLN A 19 7.82 2.67 15.92
C GLN A 19 6.79 2.51 14.79
N SER A 20 6.41 1.27 14.41
CA SER A 20 5.36 1.06 13.40
C SER A 20 3.98 1.54 13.86
N LEU A 21 3.77 1.73 15.17
CA LEU A 21 2.54 2.29 15.72
C LEU A 21 2.60 3.81 15.94
N GLY A 22 3.66 4.49 15.48
CA GLY A 22 3.84 5.94 15.57
C GLY A 22 4.36 6.43 16.92
N TYR A 23 5.03 5.57 17.70
CA TYR A 23 5.69 5.94 18.95
C TYR A 23 7.19 6.18 18.74
N GLU A 24 7.71 7.26 19.32
CA GLU A 24 9.13 7.64 19.37
C GLU A 24 9.68 7.45 20.79
N TRP A 25 10.93 7.01 20.94
CA TRP A 25 11.56 6.89 22.24
C TRP A 25 12.11 8.25 22.70
N LYS A 26 11.64 8.78 23.83
CA LYS A 26 12.11 10.07 24.40
C LYS A 26 12.49 9.93 25.86
N ASN A 27 13.79 10.08 26.17
CA ASN A 27 14.49 10.12 27.47
C ASN A 27 14.17 9.01 28.50
N ARG A 28 12.91 8.63 28.66
CA ARG A 28 12.39 7.73 29.68
C ARG A 28 11.50 6.61 29.07
N GLY A 29 10.97 6.76 27.84
CA GLY A 29 10.48 5.63 27.02
C GLY A 29 9.56 6.01 25.84
N TRP A 30 8.67 5.11 25.40
CA TRP A 30 7.86 5.26 24.17
C TRP A 30 6.75 6.31 24.28
N GLN A 31 6.82 7.36 23.48
CA GLN A 31 5.86 8.47 23.47
C GLN A 31 5.33 8.71 22.05
N ARG A 32 4.09 9.16 21.91
CA ARG A 32 3.51 9.47 20.59
C ARG A 32 4.18 10.73 20.03
N GLY A 33 4.82 10.63 18.86
CA GLY A 33 5.47 11.77 18.20
C GLY A 33 4.47 12.88 17.87
N SER A 34 4.80 14.13 18.18
CA SER A 34 4.01 15.33 17.88
C SER A 34 4.14 15.79 16.42
N GLN A 35 5.02 15.15 15.64
CA GLN A 35 4.95 15.19 14.19
C GLN A 35 4.24 13.93 13.73
N ILE A 36 2.95 14.07 13.42
CA ILE A 36 2.34 13.18 12.45
C ILE A 36 3.13 13.40 11.15
N ASN A 37 4.15 12.59 10.90
CA ASN A 37 4.47 12.30 9.51
C ASN A 37 3.21 11.61 8.99
N GLN A 38 2.45 12.32 8.17
CA GLN A 38 1.16 11.91 7.62
C GLN A 38 1.27 10.70 6.66
N ASP A 39 2.41 10.01 6.63
CA ASP A 39 2.84 9.16 5.51
C ASP A 39 3.29 7.73 5.86
N THR A 40 3.09 7.21 7.07
CA THR A 40 3.62 5.87 7.37
C THR A 40 2.59 4.94 8.01
N ILE A 41 1.81 4.30 7.12
CA ILE A 41 1.34 2.90 7.12
C ILE A 41 -0.11 2.82 6.59
N LEU A 42 -1.00 3.73 6.99
CA LEU A 42 -2.37 3.78 6.45
C LEU A 42 -2.45 4.48 5.08
N THR A 43 -1.67 5.54 4.85
CA THR A 43 -1.64 6.28 3.58
C THR A 43 -0.94 5.54 2.45
N GLN A 44 0.01 4.64 2.75
CA GLN A 44 0.59 3.77 1.72
C GLN A 44 -0.31 2.59 1.35
N ALA A 45 -1.32 2.27 2.17
CA ALA A 45 -2.29 1.21 1.91
C ALA A 45 -3.64 1.72 1.38
N TRP A 46 -3.87 3.04 1.37
CA TRP A 46 -5.16 3.62 1.01
C TRP A 46 -5.01 4.97 0.28
N VAL A 47 -5.65 5.11 -0.88
CA VAL A 47 -5.73 6.35 -1.68
C VAL A 47 -7.20 6.79 -1.74
N GLY A 48 -7.68 7.54 -0.74
CA GLY A 48 -9.06 8.04 -0.69
C GLY A 48 -9.35 8.94 0.52
N PRO A 49 -10.48 9.68 0.55
CA PRO A 49 -10.77 10.69 1.59
C PRO A 49 -11.14 10.10 2.96
N VAL A 50 -10.63 10.71 4.03
CA VAL A 50 -10.91 10.39 5.44
C VAL A 50 -12.35 10.84 5.81
N PRO A 51 -13.14 10.05 6.56
CA PRO A 51 -14.49 10.44 6.97
C PRO A 51 -14.52 11.66 7.90
N ASN A 52 -15.42 12.61 7.62
CA ASN A 52 -15.55 13.95 8.25
C ASN A 52 -15.89 14.00 9.75
N ASN A 53 -15.97 12.86 10.45
CA ASN A 53 -16.54 12.78 11.81
C ASN A 53 -15.47 12.64 12.90
N PHE A 54 -14.21 12.91 12.58
CA PHE A 54 -13.07 12.86 13.49
C PHE A 54 -13.11 14.01 14.50
N LYS A 55 -13.08 13.70 15.80
CA LYS A 55 -12.78 14.67 16.87
C LYS A 55 -11.73 14.11 17.83
N PRO A 56 -10.59 14.80 18.06
CA PRO A 56 -9.56 14.36 19.00
C PRO A 56 -10.02 14.53 20.47
N PRO A 57 -9.39 13.81 21.42
CA PRO A 57 -9.69 13.94 22.85
C PRO A 57 -9.32 15.31 23.41
N LYS A 58 -10.05 15.71 24.45
CA LYS A 58 -10.18 17.08 24.98
C LYS A 58 -9.16 17.52 26.03
N ASN A 59 -8.08 16.78 26.34
CA ASN A 59 -7.16 17.24 27.39
C ASN A 59 -5.69 16.77 27.22
N PRO A 60 -4.71 17.67 27.00
CA PRO A 60 -3.35 17.32 26.59
C PRO A 60 -2.27 17.30 27.71
N GLU A 61 -2.63 17.44 28.99
CA GLU A 61 -1.65 17.83 30.03
C GLU A 61 -1.36 16.82 31.17
N ARG A 62 -1.50 15.50 30.96
CA ARG A 62 -1.03 14.51 31.96
C ARG A 62 0.14 13.67 31.44
N PRO A 63 1.30 13.65 32.12
CA PRO A 63 2.48 12.93 31.67
C PRO A 63 2.29 11.42 31.84
N HIS A 64 2.58 10.66 30.77
CA HIS A 64 2.36 9.22 30.69
C HIS A 64 3.57 8.41 31.15
N ILE A 65 3.28 7.33 31.89
CA ILE A 65 4.18 6.43 32.65
C ILE A 65 5.06 5.53 31.77
N TRP A 66 5.29 5.92 30.52
CA TRP A 66 6.25 5.26 29.63
C TRP A 66 7.70 5.50 30.05
N ASP A 67 7.93 6.08 31.22
CA ASP A 67 9.22 6.48 31.74
C ASP A 67 10.06 5.30 32.31
N THR A 68 9.55 4.06 32.22
CA THR A 68 10.15 2.90 32.88
C THR A 68 10.49 1.72 31.93
N PRO A 69 11.69 1.11 31.99
CA PRO A 69 11.65 -0.29 32.42
C PRO A 69 12.14 -1.52 31.62
N ILE A 70 11.32 -2.37 30.99
CA ILE A 70 11.46 -3.88 30.83
C ILE A 70 12.62 -4.68 31.56
N SER A 71 13.89 -4.31 31.54
CA SER A 71 14.99 -4.82 32.37
C SER A 71 14.78 -4.58 33.88
N GLU A 72 14.06 -3.52 34.30
CA GLU A 72 13.59 -3.44 35.71
C GLU A 72 12.28 -4.19 35.96
N ILE A 73 11.58 -4.62 34.91
CA ILE A 73 10.36 -5.45 35.04
C ILE A 73 10.74 -6.90 35.39
N ASN A 74 12.02 -7.27 35.22
CA ASN A 74 12.57 -8.61 35.47
C ASN A 74 13.54 -8.71 36.67
N LYS A 75 13.74 -7.64 37.45
CA LYS A 75 14.48 -7.78 38.72
C LYS A 75 13.58 -8.49 39.72
N SER A 76 14.00 -9.66 40.18
CA SER A 76 13.34 -10.40 41.23
C SER A 76 13.06 -9.49 42.42
N THR A 77 11.84 -9.54 42.93
CA THR A 77 11.47 -9.07 44.26
C THR A 77 12.14 -9.98 45.29
N THR A 78 13.45 -9.86 45.44
CA THR A 78 14.21 -10.53 46.50
C THR A 78 14.42 -9.56 47.65
N ASN A 79 13.86 -9.96 48.79
CA ASN A 79 14.05 -9.49 50.17
C ASN A 79 13.60 -8.07 50.51
N ILE A 80 12.47 -7.99 51.23
CA ILE A 80 12.15 -6.88 52.14
C ILE A 80 11.67 -7.49 53.46
N PHE A 81 12.57 -8.23 54.11
CA PHE A 81 12.53 -8.44 55.55
C PHE A 81 13.96 -8.19 56.01
N ASP A 82 14.25 -6.93 56.31
CA ASP A 82 15.27 -6.64 57.32
C ASP A 82 14.50 -6.43 58.62
N ASP A 83 14.88 -7.22 59.62
CA ASP A 83 14.40 -7.20 60.99
C ASP A 83 14.73 -5.85 61.61
N ASP A 84 13.75 -4.96 61.81
CA ASP A 84 13.80 -3.90 62.82
C ASP A 84 12.39 -3.36 63.14
N ASP A 85 12.20 -2.98 64.41
CA ASP A 85 10.95 -2.62 65.11
C ASP A 85 9.93 -1.73 64.34
N PRO A 86 8.61 -1.89 64.59
CA PRO A 86 7.57 -1.31 63.74
C PRO A 86 7.49 0.23 63.87
N PRO A 87 7.50 1.00 62.77
CA PRO A 87 7.18 2.41 62.85
C PRO A 87 5.68 2.58 63.09
N ALA A 88 5.31 3.71 63.71
CA ALA A 88 3.94 4.10 64.03
C ALA A 88 2.92 3.86 62.88
N PRO A 89 1.63 3.65 63.20
CA PRO A 89 0.59 3.48 62.18
C PRO A 89 0.60 4.64 61.18
N LEU A 90 0.51 4.30 59.89
CA LEU A 90 0.47 5.27 58.80
C LEU A 90 -0.70 6.24 58.98
N THR A 91 -0.49 7.51 58.65
CA THR A 91 -1.57 8.50 58.66
C THR A 91 -2.61 8.18 57.59
N GLU A 92 -3.87 8.51 57.84
CA GLU A 92 -4.94 8.24 56.87
C GLU A 92 -4.74 9.03 55.56
N SER A 93 -4.14 10.23 55.66
CA SER A 93 -3.74 11.03 54.49
C SER A 93 -2.75 10.27 53.59
N TYR A 94 -1.73 9.65 54.19
CA TYR A 94 -0.72 8.88 53.46
C TYR A 94 -1.32 7.64 52.77
N LYS A 95 -2.14 6.87 53.50
CA LYS A 95 -2.82 5.69 52.94
C LYS A 95 -3.69 6.05 51.73
N ASN A 96 -4.45 7.15 51.83
CA ASN A 96 -5.31 7.62 50.75
C ASN A 96 -4.50 8.11 49.54
N GLU A 97 -3.33 8.72 49.75
CA GLU A 97 -2.44 9.13 48.68
C GLU A 97 -1.87 7.92 47.91
N GLU A 98 -1.38 6.89 48.63
CA GLU A 98 -0.84 5.68 48.02
C GLU A 98 -1.91 4.88 47.26
N ARG A 99 -3.10 4.70 47.84
CA ARG A 99 -4.24 4.08 47.13
C ARG A 99 -4.56 4.80 45.83
N LYS A 100 -4.63 6.14 45.88
CA LYS A 100 -4.90 6.98 44.70
C LYS A 100 -3.82 6.84 43.62
N LYS A 101 -2.53 6.81 44.00
CA LYS A 101 -1.42 6.58 43.04
C LYS A 101 -1.59 5.24 42.32
N LYS A 102 -1.92 4.17 43.03
CA LYS A 102 -2.12 2.84 42.42
C LYS A 102 -3.38 2.79 41.55
N ASP A 103 -4.47 3.43 41.97
CA ASP A 103 -5.69 3.55 41.18
C ASP A 103 -5.45 4.29 39.86
N ASP A 104 -4.68 5.39 39.89
CA ASP A 104 -4.30 6.14 38.69
C ASP A 104 -3.45 5.29 37.73
N ILE A 105 -2.54 4.46 38.24
CA ILE A 105 -1.74 3.51 37.42
C ILE A 105 -2.64 2.45 36.76
N VAL A 106 -3.57 1.85 37.50
CA VAL A 106 -4.53 0.88 36.96
C VAL A 106 -5.40 1.52 35.88
N LYS A 107 -5.89 2.73 36.14
CA LYS A 107 -6.71 3.50 35.19
C LYS A 107 -5.94 3.76 33.89
N TYR A 108 -4.69 4.20 33.99
CA TYR A 108 -3.83 4.42 32.84
C TYR A 108 -3.67 3.16 31.96
N HIS A 109 -3.37 2.01 32.56
CA HIS A 109 -3.23 0.76 31.80
C HIS A 109 -4.54 0.28 31.18
N LYS A 110 -5.68 0.56 31.82
CA LYS A 110 -7.00 0.28 31.26
C LYS A 110 -7.32 1.15 30.04
N GLU A 111 -7.01 2.44 30.09
CA GLU A 111 -7.18 3.35 28.95
C GLU A 111 -6.27 2.96 27.77
N LEU A 112 -5.04 2.54 28.05
CA LEU A 112 -4.10 2.03 27.05
C LEU A 112 -4.60 0.74 26.38
N GLU A 113 -5.10 -0.22 27.16
CA GLU A 113 -5.70 -1.45 26.63
C GLU A 113 -6.86 -1.11 25.67
N GLN A 114 -7.69 -0.13 26.00
CA GLN A 114 -8.81 0.31 25.16
C GLN A 114 -8.35 0.93 23.83
N ASP A 115 -7.34 1.82 23.84
CA ASP A 115 -6.79 2.44 22.62
C ASP A 115 -6.19 1.38 21.67
N ILE A 116 -5.43 0.43 22.21
CA ILE A 116 -4.82 -0.64 21.41
C ILE A 116 -5.91 -1.57 20.86
N ASN A 117 -6.92 -1.90 21.65
CA ASN A 117 -8.05 -2.71 21.20
C ASN A 117 -8.82 -2.03 20.05
N TYR A 118 -9.01 -0.70 20.11
CA TYR A 118 -9.62 0.05 19.02
C TYR A 118 -8.80 -0.07 17.72
N LYS A 119 -7.47 0.12 17.79
CA LYS A 119 -6.58 -0.02 16.63
C LYS A 119 -6.60 -1.44 16.04
N LEU A 120 -6.63 -2.46 16.88
CA LEU A 120 -6.75 -3.86 16.45
C LEU A 120 -8.08 -4.11 15.70
N GLN A 121 -9.19 -3.53 16.18
CA GLN A 121 -10.48 -3.62 15.50
C GLN A 121 -10.42 -2.95 14.12
N THR A 122 -9.79 -1.78 14.01
CA THR A 122 -9.56 -1.11 12.72
C THR A 122 -8.75 -1.97 11.75
N ALA A 123 -7.62 -2.52 12.20
CA ALA A 123 -6.79 -3.41 11.37
C ALA A 123 -7.56 -4.65 10.90
N THR A 124 -8.41 -5.21 11.77
CA THR A 124 -9.27 -6.35 11.46
C THR A 124 -10.31 -6.00 10.39
N GLN A 125 -10.95 -4.83 10.50
CA GLN A 125 -11.91 -4.34 9.50
C GLN A 125 -11.25 -4.11 8.14
N ILE A 126 -10.06 -3.50 8.11
CA ILE A 126 -9.31 -3.26 6.87
C ILE A 126 -8.97 -4.58 6.16
N LYS A 127 -8.50 -5.59 6.92
CA LYS A 127 -8.22 -6.91 6.37
C LYS A 127 -9.47 -7.54 5.75
N GLN A 128 -10.61 -7.45 6.43
CA GLN A 128 -11.89 -7.97 5.93
C GLN A 128 -12.36 -7.24 4.67
N SER A 129 -12.19 -5.91 4.60
CA SER A 129 -12.53 -5.15 3.40
C SER A 129 -11.63 -5.52 2.22
N LEU A 130 -10.31 -5.65 2.44
CA LEU A 130 -9.37 -6.08 1.41
C LEU A 130 -9.68 -7.48 0.89
N GLN A 131 -10.00 -8.42 1.79
CA GLN A 131 -10.39 -9.77 1.41
C GLN A 131 -11.69 -9.78 0.59
N THR A 132 -12.67 -8.97 1.01
CA THR A 132 -13.96 -8.85 0.32
C THR A 132 -13.80 -8.26 -1.08
N GLU A 133 -13.00 -7.21 -1.20
CA GLU A 133 -12.69 -6.59 -2.50
C GLU A 133 -11.95 -7.56 -3.43
N TYR A 134 -10.94 -8.25 -2.89
CA TYR A 134 -10.21 -9.26 -3.64
C TYR A 134 -11.14 -10.36 -4.16
N ASN A 135 -11.99 -10.92 -3.29
CA ASN A 135 -12.93 -11.97 -3.68
C ASN A 135 -13.92 -11.52 -4.78
N LYS A 136 -14.30 -10.23 -4.82
CA LYS A 136 -15.17 -9.67 -5.88
C LYS A 136 -14.45 -9.53 -7.22
N LYS A 137 -13.15 -9.24 -7.21
CA LYS A 137 -12.38 -8.91 -8.42
C LYS A 137 -11.52 -10.07 -8.94
N VAL A 138 -11.24 -11.09 -8.11
CA VAL A 138 -10.23 -12.13 -8.40
C VAL A 138 -10.36 -12.78 -9.79
N ALA A 139 -11.58 -12.94 -10.31
CA ALA A 139 -11.81 -13.52 -11.63
C ALA A 139 -11.29 -12.66 -12.80
N SER A 140 -11.25 -11.33 -12.64
CA SER A 140 -10.80 -10.37 -13.67
C SER A 140 -9.36 -9.90 -13.50
N LEU A 141 -8.72 -10.25 -12.38
CA LEU A 141 -7.34 -9.83 -12.08
C LEU A 141 -6.31 -10.66 -12.86
N SER A 142 -5.25 -9.99 -13.29
CA SER A 142 -4.04 -10.64 -13.83
C SER A 142 -3.28 -11.41 -12.74
N PRO A 143 -2.39 -12.35 -13.11
CA PRO A 143 -1.55 -13.06 -12.14
C PRO A 143 -0.75 -12.11 -11.21
N ALA A 144 -0.17 -11.04 -11.75
CA ALA A 144 0.56 -10.06 -10.94
C ALA A 144 -0.38 -9.27 -10.00
N GLU A 145 -1.56 -8.87 -10.48
CA GLU A 145 -2.57 -8.18 -9.66
C GLU A 145 -3.04 -9.10 -8.50
N LYS A 146 -3.24 -10.39 -8.77
CA LYS A 146 -3.56 -11.39 -7.72
C LYS A 146 -2.44 -11.50 -6.69
N ALA A 147 -1.20 -11.66 -7.14
CA ALA A 147 -0.03 -11.75 -6.26
C ALA A 147 0.14 -10.49 -5.39
N GLU A 148 -0.17 -9.31 -5.93
CA GLU A 148 -0.15 -8.04 -5.19
C GLU A 148 -1.22 -7.98 -4.11
N HIS A 149 -2.46 -8.38 -4.42
CA HIS A 149 -3.52 -8.48 -3.42
C HIS A 149 -3.18 -9.47 -2.31
N GLU A 150 -2.64 -10.65 -2.66
CA GLU A 150 -2.21 -11.62 -1.66
C GLU A 150 -1.08 -11.11 -0.76
N LEU A 151 -0.11 -10.40 -1.32
CA LEU A 151 0.96 -9.75 -0.56
C LEU A 151 0.39 -8.72 0.43
N ASN A 152 -0.58 -7.91 0.00
CA ASN A 152 -1.21 -6.90 0.84
C ASN A 152 -2.04 -7.52 1.97
N ILE A 153 -2.75 -8.61 1.69
CA ILE A 153 -3.48 -9.39 2.72
C ILE A 153 -2.49 -9.97 3.75
N ALA A 154 -1.36 -10.54 3.29
CA ALA A 154 -0.33 -11.10 4.18
C ALA A 154 0.33 -10.03 5.06
N LYS A 155 0.68 -8.86 4.49
CA LYS A 155 1.18 -7.71 5.27
C LYS A 155 0.19 -7.26 6.34
N THR A 156 -1.09 -7.17 5.98
CA THR A 156 -2.14 -6.78 6.93
C THR A 156 -2.32 -7.83 8.04
N ALA A 157 -2.15 -9.12 7.72
CA ALA A 157 -2.16 -10.19 8.73
C ALA A 157 -0.99 -10.08 9.72
N LEU A 158 0.23 -9.78 9.25
CA LEU A 158 1.38 -9.52 10.13
C LEU A 158 1.11 -8.37 11.10
N GLU A 159 0.59 -7.25 10.59
CA GLU A 159 0.28 -6.09 11.44
C GLU A 159 -0.86 -6.38 12.44
N GLN A 160 -1.87 -7.15 12.03
CA GLN A 160 -2.91 -7.63 12.94
C GLN A 160 -2.32 -8.46 14.10
N THR A 161 -1.39 -9.37 13.81
CA THR A 161 -0.70 -10.17 14.84
C THR A 161 0.15 -9.31 15.76
N LYS A 162 0.90 -8.33 15.24
CA LYS A 162 1.67 -7.38 16.06
C LYS A 162 0.75 -6.57 17.00
N ALA A 163 -0.37 -6.06 16.49
CA ALA A 163 -1.35 -5.33 17.29
C ALA A 163 -1.98 -6.21 18.38
N GLN A 164 -2.25 -7.50 18.08
CA GLN A 164 -2.74 -8.47 19.05
C GLN A 164 -1.72 -8.72 20.18
N ILE A 165 -0.44 -8.88 19.83
CA ILE A 165 0.65 -9.01 20.81
C ILE A 165 0.70 -7.78 21.72
N ALA A 166 0.62 -6.58 21.15
CA ALA A 166 0.62 -5.33 21.90
C ALA A 166 -0.58 -5.24 22.87
N LEU A 167 -1.77 -5.66 22.43
CA LEU A 167 -2.96 -5.71 23.28
C LEU A 167 -2.76 -6.67 24.47
N ASP A 168 -2.21 -7.85 24.20
CA ASP A 168 -1.99 -8.85 25.24
C ASP A 168 -0.88 -8.42 26.22
N MET A 169 0.16 -7.72 25.75
CA MET A 169 1.14 -7.07 26.62
C MET A 169 0.50 -5.99 27.51
N ALA A 170 -0.40 -5.17 26.96
CA ALA A 170 -1.12 -4.15 27.73
C ALA A 170 -2.02 -4.78 28.82
N LYS A 171 -2.68 -5.90 28.51
CA LYS A 171 -3.46 -6.67 29.50
C LYS A 171 -2.59 -7.19 30.64
N VAL A 172 -1.43 -7.76 30.32
CA VAL A 172 -0.45 -8.20 31.34
C VAL A 172 -0.05 -7.03 32.24
N LYS A 173 0.22 -5.86 31.66
CA LYS A 173 0.57 -4.65 32.41
C LYS A 173 -0.56 -4.16 33.32
N ARG A 174 -1.81 -4.19 32.84
CA ARG A 174 -2.97 -3.90 33.69
C ARG A 174 -3.09 -4.88 34.86
N ILE A 175 -2.88 -6.17 34.61
CA ILE A 175 -2.90 -7.20 35.65
C ILE A 175 -1.79 -6.97 36.69
N GLU A 176 -0.57 -6.65 36.25
CA GLU A 176 0.56 -6.32 37.13
C GLU A 176 0.31 -5.04 37.95
N ALA A 177 -0.37 -4.05 37.38
CA ALA A 177 -0.82 -2.85 38.09
C ALA A 177 -1.92 -3.17 39.13
N GLU A 178 -2.89 -4.02 38.79
CA GLU A 178 -3.94 -4.47 39.71
C GLU A 178 -3.36 -5.31 40.86
N TYR A 179 -2.38 -6.17 40.58
CA TYR A 179 -1.58 -6.86 41.59
C TYR A 179 -0.89 -5.85 42.51
N SER A 180 -0.17 -4.87 41.95
CA SER A 180 0.57 -3.87 42.72
C SER A 180 -0.35 -3.05 43.63
N ARG A 181 -1.57 -2.74 43.19
CA ARG A 181 -2.60 -2.08 43.99
C ARG A 181 -3.07 -2.95 45.17
N LEU A 182 -3.31 -4.23 44.93
CA LEU A 182 -3.75 -5.19 45.97
C LEU A 182 -2.64 -5.49 46.98
N ALA A 183 -1.40 -5.60 46.51
CA ALA A 183 -0.22 -5.76 47.36
C ALA A 183 0.02 -4.51 48.23
N GLU A 184 -0.20 -3.31 47.71
CA GLU A 184 -0.14 -2.07 48.48
C GLU A 184 -1.17 -2.06 49.62
N GLU A 185 -2.40 -2.53 49.38
CA GLU A 185 -3.41 -2.64 50.43
C GLU A 185 -2.97 -3.63 51.53
N ALA A 186 -2.33 -4.74 51.13
CA ALA A 186 -1.75 -5.67 52.08
C ALA A 186 -0.59 -5.04 52.88
N MET A 187 0.25 -4.22 52.25
CA MET A 187 1.30 -3.47 52.94
C MET A 187 0.72 -2.44 53.92
N ILE A 188 -0.31 -1.70 53.54
CA ILE A 188 -0.97 -0.75 54.45
C ILE A 188 -1.49 -1.47 55.70
N LEU A 189 -2.09 -2.66 55.54
CA LEU A 189 -2.59 -3.49 56.64
C LEU A 189 -1.48 -4.05 57.55
N SER A 190 -0.23 -4.17 57.09
CA SER A 190 0.88 -4.64 57.94
C SER A 190 1.39 -3.57 58.89
N TYR A 191 1.19 -2.29 58.57
CA TYR A 191 1.49 -1.16 59.47
C TYR A 191 0.38 -0.89 60.51
N GLU A 192 -0.76 -1.58 60.40
CA GLU A 192 -1.84 -1.50 61.39
C GLU A 192 -1.54 -2.33 62.64
N LYS A 193 -2.22 -2.03 63.75
CA LYS A 193 -2.09 -2.84 64.98
C LYS A 193 -2.35 -4.32 64.65
N PRO A 194 -1.49 -5.27 65.08
CA PRO A 194 -1.57 -6.67 64.68
C PRO A 194 -2.68 -7.43 65.43
N THR A 195 -3.93 -7.09 65.12
CA THR A 195 -5.12 -7.77 65.62
C THR A 195 -5.40 -9.04 64.81
N SER A 196 -6.18 -9.97 65.37
CA SER A 196 -6.61 -11.17 64.65
C SER A 196 -7.52 -10.87 63.45
N SER A 197 -8.11 -9.67 63.37
CA SER A 197 -8.86 -9.22 62.18
C SER A 197 -7.89 -8.76 61.09
N ASN A 198 -6.96 -7.86 61.45
CA ASN A 198 -6.00 -7.28 60.52
C ASN A 198 -5.09 -8.36 59.89
N ARG A 199 -4.67 -9.37 60.67
CA ARG A 199 -3.94 -10.53 60.14
C ARG A 199 -4.74 -11.33 59.10
N ARG A 200 -6.06 -11.48 59.28
CA ARG A 200 -6.92 -12.18 58.31
C ARG A 200 -7.11 -11.36 57.04
N GLU A 201 -7.31 -10.06 57.18
CA GLU A 201 -7.47 -9.14 56.05
C GLU A 201 -6.18 -9.02 55.23
N TRP A 202 -5.04 -8.90 55.91
CA TRP A 202 -3.71 -8.93 55.29
C TRP A 202 -3.49 -10.19 54.45
N LYS A 203 -3.79 -11.37 55.01
CA LYS A 203 -3.66 -12.65 54.31
C LYS A 203 -4.59 -12.71 53.09
N LYS A 204 -5.85 -12.30 53.25
CA LYS A 204 -6.80 -12.25 52.14
C LYS A 204 -6.34 -11.31 51.03
N ALA A 205 -5.78 -10.15 51.37
CA ALA A 205 -5.26 -9.18 50.41
C ALA A 205 -4.10 -9.76 49.59
N TRP A 206 -3.14 -10.43 50.23
CA TRP A 206 -2.05 -11.15 49.55
C TRP A 206 -2.54 -12.32 48.69
N ASP A 207 -3.43 -13.16 49.20
CA ASP A 207 -4.02 -14.26 48.44
C ASP A 207 -4.74 -13.74 47.18
N THR A 208 -5.40 -12.59 47.29
CA THR A 208 -6.10 -11.92 46.17
C THR A 208 -5.10 -11.34 45.17
N ALA A 209 -4.02 -10.71 45.65
CA ALA A 209 -2.95 -10.19 44.82
C ALA A 209 -2.28 -11.33 44.02
N HIS A 210 -1.89 -12.43 44.67
CA HIS A 210 -1.25 -13.55 43.97
C HIS A 210 -2.15 -14.18 42.91
N LYS A 211 -3.44 -14.42 43.22
CA LYS A 211 -4.42 -14.89 42.23
C LYS A 211 -4.53 -13.93 41.04
N LYS A 212 -4.52 -12.62 41.31
CA LYS A 212 -4.54 -11.60 40.26
C LYS A 212 -3.33 -11.72 39.34
N LEU A 213 -2.13 -11.89 39.89
CA LEU A 213 -0.90 -12.04 39.12
C LEU A 213 -0.91 -13.32 38.27
N GLU A 214 -1.46 -14.41 38.78
CA GLU A 214 -1.60 -15.68 38.04
C GLU A 214 -2.45 -15.55 36.75
N GLU A 215 -3.39 -14.60 36.70
CA GLU A 215 -4.17 -14.31 35.48
C GLU A 215 -3.28 -13.89 34.30
N ALA A 216 -2.06 -13.37 34.55
CA ALA A 216 -1.14 -12.95 33.50
C ALA A 216 -0.44 -14.13 32.79
N ASN A 217 -0.29 -15.29 33.45
CA ASN A 217 0.46 -16.44 32.93
C ASN A 217 -0.07 -16.97 31.58
N PRO A 218 -1.38 -17.24 31.41
CA PRO A 218 -1.89 -17.69 30.11
C PRO A 218 -1.69 -16.64 29.00
N ILE A 219 -1.72 -15.34 29.34
CA ILE A 219 -1.52 -14.25 28.38
C ILE A 219 -0.04 -14.16 27.97
N LYS A 220 0.89 -14.31 28.93
CA LYS A 220 2.34 -14.38 28.67
C LYS A 220 2.67 -15.54 27.72
N ASN A 221 2.11 -16.72 27.95
CA ASN A 221 2.26 -17.88 27.05
C ASN A 221 1.71 -17.62 25.64
N LYS A 222 0.56 -16.94 25.54
CA LYS A 222 -0.01 -16.53 24.25
C LYS A 222 0.91 -15.58 23.49
N ILE A 223 1.44 -14.55 24.17
CA ILE A 223 2.41 -13.61 23.59
C ILE A 223 3.63 -14.34 23.02
N GLU A 224 4.19 -15.30 23.77
CA GLU A 224 5.34 -16.08 23.29
C GLU A 224 5.01 -16.90 22.04
N ASN A 225 3.84 -17.54 22.01
CA ASN A 225 3.40 -18.30 20.84
C ASN A 225 3.16 -17.39 19.63
N ASP A 226 2.53 -16.24 19.81
CA ASP A 226 2.31 -15.26 18.74
C ASP A 226 3.64 -14.67 18.24
N LYS A 227 4.60 -14.40 19.14
CA LYS A 227 5.97 -13.99 18.77
C LYS A 227 6.69 -15.06 17.95
N LYS A 228 6.55 -16.35 18.29
CA LYS A 228 7.12 -17.47 17.51
C LYS A 228 6.51 -17.58 16.11
N ASN A 229 5.30 -17.08 15.89
CA ASN A 229 4.63 -17.05 14.58
C ASN A 229 5.07 -15.88 13.68
N LEU A 230 5.60 -14.78 14.24
CA LEU A 230 6.00 -13.60 13.46
C LEU A 230 7.01 -13.92 12.34
N PRO A 231 8.11 -14.68 12.58
CA PRO A 231 9.07 -15.00 11.52
C PRO A 231 8.44 -15.80 10.37
N LYS A 232 7.43 -16.63 10.66
CA LYS A 232 6.70 -17.39 9.64
C LYS A 232 5.89 -16.47 8.73
N LEU A 233 5.22 -15.46 9.30
CA LEU A 233 4.48 -14.45 8.54
C LEU A 233 5.42 -13.55 7.72
N GLU A 234 6.56 -13.16 8.28
CA GLU A 234 7.58 -12.38 7.57
C GLU A 234 8.16 -13.16 6.39
N LYS A 235 8.43 -14.46 6.58
CA LYS A 235 8.87 -15.35 5.50
C LYS A 235 7.81 -15.52 4.41
N ASP A 236 6.52 -15.63 4.78
CA ASP A 236 5.43 -15.68 3.80
C ASP A 236 5.34 -14.38 2.98
N ILE A 237 5.50 -13.21 3.62
CA ILE A 237 5.55 -11.92 2.92
C ILE A 237 6.72 -11.85 1.94
N GLN A 238 7.91 -12.33 2.34
CA GLN A 238 9.07 -12.42 1.45
C GLN A 238 8.78 -13.29 0.23
N ASN A 239 8.22 -14.49 0.44
CA ASN A 239 7.85 -15.40 -0.64
C ASN A 239 6.81 -14.78 -1.58
N LYS A 240 5.78 -14.12 -1.03
CA LYS A 240 4.74 -13.43 -1.83
C LYS A 240 5.28 -12.24 -2.60
N LYS A 241 6.24 -11.50 -2.03
CA LYS A 241 6.95 -10.43 -2.74
C LYS A 241 7.75 -10.98 -3.91
N GLN A 242 8.51 -12.05 -3.70
CA GLN A 242 9.24 -12.71 -4.78
C GLN A 242 8.29 -13.24 -5.86
N ASN A 243 7.15 -13.81 -5.47
CA ASN A 243 6.13 -14.24 -6.42
C ASN A 243 5.57 -13.08 -7.25
N LEU A 244 5.24 -11.94 -6.60
CA LEU A 244 4.80 -10.74 -7.32
C LEU A 244 5.84 -10.25 -8.32
N ASP A 245 7.11 -10.23 -7.93
CA ASP A 245 8.20 -9.82 -8.82
C ASP A 245 8.32 -10.78 -10.01
N ASN A 246 8.21 -12.10 -9.77
CA ASN A 246 8.21 -13.11 -10.83
C ASN A 246 7.02 -12.95 -11.79
N GLU A 247 5.81 -12.75 -11.26
CA GLU A 247 4.60 -12.55 -12.08
C GLU A 247 4.68 -11.27 -12.92
N LYS A 248 5.19 -10.17 -12.34
CA LYS A 248 5.47 -8.94 -13.09
C LYS A 248 6.45 -9.17 -14.23
N GLN A 249 7.52 -9.92 -13.98
CA GLN A 249 8.51 -10.28 -15.00
C GLN A 249 7.90 -11.17 -16.10
N ASN A 250 7.07 -12.14 -15.73
CA ASN A 250 6.38 -13.02 -16.69
C ASN A 250 5.43 -12.22 -17.57
N GLU A 251 4.63 -11.32 -17.00
CA GLU A 251 3.73 -10.46 -17.78
C GLU A 251 4.50 -9.54 -18.75
N ILE A 252 5.69 -9.07 -18.37
CA ILE A 252 6.58 -8.31 -19.27
C ILE A 252 7.09 -9.21 -20.40
N LYS A 253 7.57 -10.42 -20.09
CA LYS A 253 8.02 -11.38 -21.11
C LYS A 253 6.91 -11.72 -22.10
N ASP A 254 5.70 -11.96 -21.62
CA ASP A 254 4.53 -12.25 -22.45
C ASP A 254 4.15 -11.06 -23.32
N ALA A 255 4.20 -9.83 -22.78
CA ALA A 255 3.98 -8.61 -23.53
C ALA A 255 5.04 -8.40 -24.64
N VAL A 256 6.32 -8.67 -24.34
CA VAL A 256 7.41 -8.61 -25.32
C VAL A 256 7.21 -9.66 -26.42
N LYS A 257 6.88 -10.90 -26.06
CA LYS A 257 6.58 -11.97 -27.02
C LYS A 257 5.38 -11.61 -27.90
N PHE A 258 4.30 -11.09 -27.30
CA PHE A 258 3.12 -10.61 -28.02
C PHE A 258 3.49 -9.52 -29.04
N THR A 259 4.38 -8.60 -28.66
CA THR A 259 4.88 -7.56 -29.58
C THR A 259 5.75 -8.14 -30.70
N ALA A 260 6.56 -9.15 -30.41
CA ALA A 260 7.34 -9.86 -31.44
C ALA A 260 6.42 -10.61 -32.43
N ASP A 261 5.36 -11.25 -31.94
CA ASP A 261 4.37 -11.93 -32.77
C ASP A 261 3.54 -10.93 -33.59
N PHE A 262 3.24 -9.74 -33.05
CA PHE A 262 2.69 -8.63 -33.84
C PHE A 262 3.57 -8.26 -35.03
N TYR A 263 4.89 -8.15 -34.86
CA TYR A 263 5.77 -7.86 -35.99
C TYR A 263 5.79 -8.97 -37.04
N LYS A 264 5.68 -10.25 -36.65
CA LYS A 264 5.54 -11.36 -37.60
C LYS A 264 4.23 -11.26 -38.38
N GLU A 265 3.14 -10.91 -37.70
CA GLU A 265 1.83 -10.70 -38.31
C GLU A 265 1.86 -9.54 -39.32
N VAL A 266 2.54 -8.44 -38.98
CA VAL A 266 2.77 -7.31 -39.90
C VAL A 266 3.60 -7.76 -41.11
N THR A 267 4.64 -8.58 -40.93
CA THR A 267 5.41 -9.15 -42.05
C THR A 267 4.52 -9.99 -42.97
N SER A 268 3.69 -10.85 -42.38
CA SER A 268 2.79 -11.75 -43.13
C SER A 268 1.75 -10.96 -43.95
N LYS A 269 1.14 -9.92 -43.34
CA LYS A 269 0.05 -9.15 -43.96
C LYS A 269 0.53 -8.03 -44.89
N TYR A 270 1.65 -7.38 -44.57
CA TYR A 270 2.08 -6.12 -45.17
C TYR A 270 3.53 -6.12 -45.65
N GLY A 271 4.25 -7.24 -45.52
CA GLY A 271 5.64 -7.40 -45.96
C GLY A 271 6.69 -6.97 -44.94
N GLU A 272 7.94 -7.38 -45.20
CA GLU A 272 9.08 -7.17 -44.29
C GLU A 272 9.37 -5.68 -44.02
N GLN A 273 9.24 -4.84 -45.04
CA GLN A 273 9.50 -3.40 -44.92
C GLN A 273 8.50 -2.72 -43.97
N SER A 274 7.24 -3.14 -43.97
CA SER A 274 6.22 -2.69 -43.03
C SER A 274 6.60 -3.07 -41.60
N ALA A 275 6.98 -4.34 -41.36
CA ALA A 275 7.41 -4.78 -40.04
C ALA A 275 8.65 -4.02 -39.55
N LYS A 276 9.59 -3.69 -40.44
CA LYS A 276 10.75 -2.85 -40.13
C LYS A 276 10.32 -1.45 -39.67
N ILE A 277 9.42 -0.80 -40.41
CA ILE A 277 8.94 0.54 -40.05
C ILE A 277 8.15 0.52 -38.73
N ALA A 278 7.35 -0.52 -38.47
CA ALA A 278 6.71 -0.68 -37.17
C ALA A 278 7.74 -0.77 -36.02
N LYS A 279 8.80 -1.57 -36.18
CA LYS A 279 9.89 -1.64 -35.18
C LYS A 279 10.55 -0.29 -34.96
N GLU A 280 10.89 0.41 -36.04
CA GLU A 280 11.49 1.75 -35.98
C GLU A 280 10.56 2.76 -35.30
N LEU A 281 9.25 2.69 -35.54
CA LEU A 281 8.24 3.53 -34.88
C LEU A 281 8.24 3.30 -33.36
N ALA A 282 8.26 2.03 -32.93
CA ALA A 282 8.32 1.68 -31.51
C ALA A 282 9.62 2.11 -30.85
N GLU A 283 10.76 1.94 -31.54
CA GLU A 283 12.07 2.39 -31.05
C GLU A 283 12.16 3.91 -30.96
N ALA A 284 11.69 4.63 -31.99
CA ALA A 284 11.69 6.08 -32.01
C ALA A 284 10.78 6.70 -30.92
N ALA A 285 9.74 5.98 -30.50
CA ALA A 285 8.82 6.41 -29.46
C ALA A 285 9.40 6.25 -28.03
N LYS A 286 10.33 5.30 -27.81
CA LYS A 286 10.87 5.00 -26.48
C LYS A 286 11.50 6.24 -25.85
N GLY A 287 11.05 6.57 -24.64
CA GLY A 287 11.56 7.71 -23.86
C GLY A 287 11.24 9.10 -24.43
N LYS A 288 10.47 9.19 -25.52
CA LYS A 288 10.09 10.47 -26.13
C LYS A 288 8.68 10.90 -25.77
N GLN A 289 8.45 12.20 -25.86
CA GLN A 289 7.10 12.76 -25.89
C GLN A 289 6.63 12.96 -27.33
N ILE A 290 5.32 12.90 -27.55
CA ILE A 290 4.71 13.32 -28.80
C ILE A 290 4.97 14.81 -29.02
N ARG A 291 5.09 15.19 -30.28
CA ARG A 291 5.10 16.58 -30.71
C ARG A 291 3.76 17.24 -30.40
N ASN A 292 3.75 18.57 -30.31
CA ASN A 292 2.50 19.31 -30.20
C ASN A 292 1.68 19.20 -31.50
N ALA A 293 0.38 19.49 -31.41
CA ALA A 293 -0.55 19.30 -32.52
C ALA A 293 -0.16 20.12 -33.77
N GLU A 294 0.34 21.34 -33.59
CA GLU A 294 0.74 22.22 -34.69
C GLU A 294 1.94 21.64 -35.47
N GLN A 295 2.97 21.17 -34.75
CA GLN A 295 4.14 20.54 -35.34
C GLN A 295 3.77 19.23 -36.06
N ALA A 296 2.94 18.39 -35.43
CA ALA A 296 2.49 17.14 -36.02
C ALA A 296 1.65 17.38 -37.28
N LEU A 297 0.72 18.34 -37.24
CA LEU A 297 -0.10 18.72 -38.39
C LEU A 297 0.77 19.24 -39.54
N LYS A 298 1.72 20.15 -39.24
CA LYS A 298 2.68 20.66 -40.23
C LYS A 298 3.49 19.55 -40.89
N SER A 299 3.96 18.59 -40.10
CA SER A 299 4.71 17.44 -40.63
C SER A 299 3.84 16.53 -41.49
N PHE A 300 2.58 16.30 -41.10
CA PHE A 300 1.64 15.51 -41.88
C PHE A 300 1.24 16.20 -43.19
N ASP A 301 0.97 17.50 -43.16
CA ASP A 301 0.55 18.29 -44.32
C ASP A 301 1.60 18.31 -45.45
N LYS A 302 2.90 18.23 -45.11
CA LYS A 302 3.98 18.07 -46.11
C LYS A 302 3.76 16.86 -47.04
N TYR A 303 3.17 15.79 -46.53
CA TYR A 303 2.94 14.55 -47.27
C TYR A 303 1.47 14.37 -47.67
N LYS A 304 0.56 15.21 -47.17
CA LYS A 304 -0.89 15.09 -47.39
C LYS A 304 -1.27 15.03 -48.87
N GLU A 305 -0.67 15.85 -49.72
CA GLU A 305 -0.92 15.80 -51.17
C GLU A 305 -0.47 14.49 -51.82
N SER A 306 0.70 13.98 -51.42
CA SER A 306 1.19 12.67 -51.88
C SER A 306 0.26 11.55 -51.43
N LEU A 307 -0.17 11.57 -50.17
CA LEU A 307 -1.11 10.61 -49.61
C LEU A 307 -2.48 10.70 -50.33
N ASN A 308 -3.02 11.90 -50.52
CA ASN A 308 -4.31 12.13 -51.19
C ASN A 308 -4.36 11.58 -52.61
N LYS A 309 -3.24 11.60 -53.34
CA LYS A 309 -3.15 11.02 -54.69
C LYS A 309 -3.20 9.48 -54.69
N LYS A 310 -2.77 8.87 -53.58
CA LYS A 310 -2.68 7.40 -53.42
C LYS A 310 -3.91 6.79 -52.76
N PHE A 311 -4.75 7.60 -52.10
CA PHE A 311 -5.99 7.15 -51.46
C PHE A 311 -7.21 7.87 -52.03
N GLY A 312 -8.08 7.12 -52.70
CA GLY A 312 -9.38 7.62 -53.12
C GLY A 312 -10.38 7.73 -51.96
N VAL A 313 -11.54 8.32 -52.23
CA VAL A 313 -12.65 8.42 -51.27
C VAL A 313 -13.09 7.03 -50.77
N LYS A 314 -13.22 6.07 -51.70
CA LYS A 314 -13.60 4.68 -51.37
C LYS A 314 -12.61 3.98 -50.45
N ASP A 315 -11.31 4.24 -50.60
CA ASP A 315 -10.29 3.64 -49.72
C ASP A 315 -10.43 4.17 -48.30
N ARG A 316 -10.70 5.48 -48.15
CA ARG A 316 -10.91 6.11 -46.83
C ARG A 316 -12.17 5.59 -46.16
N GLU A 317 -13.26 5.47 -46.90
CA GLU A 317 -14.51 4.87 -46.40
C GLU A 317 -14.28 3.43 -45.95
N ALA A 318 -13.53 2.64 -46.72
CA ALA A 318 -13.20 1.26 -46.36
C ALA A 318 -12.35 1.17 -45.08
N ILE A 319 -11.33 2.04 -44.93
CA ILE A 319 -10.50 2.10 -43.73
C ILE A 319 -11.35 2.53 -42.53
N ALA A 320 -12.17 3.58 -42.65
CA ALA A 320 -13.04 4.05 -41.58
C ALA A 320 -14.01 2.95 -41.12
N LYS A 321 -14.62 2.22 -42.07
CA LYS A 321 -15.48 1.07 -41.79
C LYS A 321 -14.75 -0.08 -41.11
N ALA A 322 -13.50 -0.35 -41.49
CA ALA A 322 -12.68 -1.35 -40.81
C ALA A 322 -12.44 -0.98 -39.34
N LEU A 323 -12.25 0.30 -39.03
CA LEU A 323 -12.11 0.79 -37.66
C LEU A 323 -13.39 0.68 -36.83
N GLU A 324 -14.59 0.75 -37.45
CA GLU A 324 -15.87 0.56 -36.76
C GLU A 324 -16.04 -0.85 -36.18
N SER A 325 -15.43 -1.86 -36.80
CA SER A 325 -15.51 -3.26 -36.34
C SER A 325 -14.70 -3.54 -35.07
N LEU A 326 -13.87 -2.60 -34.61
CA LEU A 326 -13.01 -2.79 -33.46
C LEU A 326 -13.80 -2.81 -32.16
N LYS A 327 -13.62 -3.88 -31.37
CA LYS A 327 -14.17 -3.96 -30.03
C LYS A 327 -13.28 -3.23 -29.04
N ARG A 328 -13.87 -2.34 -28.23
CA ARG A 328 -13.17 -1.57 -27.20
C ARG A 328 -12.35 -2.45 -26.25
N ASP A 329 -12.91 -3.60 -25.84
CA ASP A 329 -12.23 -4.54 -24.95
C ASP A 329 -11.00 -5.19 -25.58
N GLU A 330 -11.02 -5.44 -26.89
CA GLU A 330 -9.88 -6.01 -27.62
C GLU A 330 -8.76 -4.97 -27.77
N ILE A 331 -9.11 -3.70 -28.08
CA ILE A 331 -8.14 -2.60 -28.09
C ILE A 331 -7.53 -2.44 -26.70
N ALA A 332 -8.33 -2.40 -25.64
CA ALA A 332 -7.83 -2.23 -24.27
C ALA A 332 -6.87 -3.37 -23.86
N LYS A 333 -7.19 -4.61 -24.22
CA LYS A 333 -6.32 -5.78 -23.99
C LYS A 333 -5.00 -5.68 -24.75
N ASN A 334 -5.04 -5.33 -26.03
CA ASN A 334 -3.85 -5.18 -26.86
C ASN A 334 -2.98 -4.01 -26.37
N LEU A 335 -3.62 -2.88 -26.04
CA LEU A 335 -2.96 -1.69 -25.53
C LEU A 335 -2.23 -1.98 -24.21
N LYS A 336 -2.87 -2.70 -23.27
CA LYS A 336 -2.23 -3.12 -22.01
C LYS A 336 -0.96 -3.93 -22.28
N LYS A 337 -0.99 -4.86 -23.26
CA LYS A 337 0.17 -5.67 -23.65
C LYS A 337 1.27 -4.83 -24.32
N PHE A 338 0.96 -4.07 -25.36
CA PHE A 338 1.97 -3.25 -26.04
C PHE A 338 2.62 -2.23 -25.12
N SER A 339 1.82 -1.57 -24.30
CA SER A 339 2.34 -0.57 -23.36
C SER A 339 3.24 -1.19 -22.30
N LYS A 340 2.89 -2.38 -21.78
CA LYS A 340 3.76 -3.13 -20.88
C LYS A 340 5.07 -3.53 -21.57
N ALA A 341 5.02 -3.95 -22.83
CA ALA A 341 6.23 -4.25 -23.62
C ALA A 341 7.11 -3.01 -23.85
N PHE A 342 6.50 -1.82 -23.91
CA PHE A 342 7.20 -0.54 -24.08
C PHE A 342 7.61 0.13 -22.76
N GLY A 343 7.31 -0.48 -21.61
CA GLY A 343 7.72 0.04 -20.30
C GLY A 343 6.85 1.19 -19.77
N LEU A 344 5.63 1.37 -20.29
CA LEU A 344 4.66 2.32 -19.73
C LEU A 344 4.11 1.81 -18.40
N THR A 345 4.28 2.61 -17.34
CA THR A 345 3.86 2.29 -15.97
C THR A 345 2.56 2.96 -15.55
N SER A 346 2.06 3.95 -16.31
CA SER A 346 0.86 4.72 -15.99
C SER A 346 -0.42 4.05 -16.50
N SER A 347 -1.53 4.23 -15.77
CA SER A 347 -2.89 3.86 -16.20
C SER A 347 -3.27 4.55 -17.51
N PHE A 348 -3.91 3.81 -18.41
CA PHE A 348 -4.32 4.33 -19.72
C PHE A 348 -5.48 5.31 -19.62
N ILE A 349 -5.49 6.26 -20.55
CA ILE A 349 -6.65 7.09 -20.86
C ILE A 349 -7.57 6.32 -21.80
N ASP A 350 -8.87 6.58 -21.71
CA ASP A 350 -9.87 5.97 -22.59
C ASP A 350 -9.66 6.45 -24.04
N PHE A 351 -8.96 5.64 -24.82
CA PHE A 351 -8.66 5.92 -26.23
C PHE A 351 -9.87 5.80 -27.17
N HIS A 352 -11.08 5.59 -26.65
CA HIS A 352 -12.30 5.54 -27.45
C HIS A 352 -12.53 6.85 -28.23
N ASP A 353 -12.44 7.99 -27.55
CA ASP A 353 -12.58 9.29 -28.21
C ASP A 353 -11.52 9.50 -29.29
N LEU A 354 -10.29 9.02 -29.03
CA LEU A 354 -9.21 9.14 -29.99
C LEU A 354 -9.47 8.30 -31.25
N LEU A 355 -10.02 7.10 -31.09
CA LEU A 355 -10.42 6.25 -32.21
C LEU A 355 -11.53 6.90 -33.05
N GLN A 356 -12.50 7.56 -32.40
CA GLN A 356 -13.57 8.27 -33.11
C GLN A 356 -13.03 9.46 -33.91
N GLU A 357 -12.13 10.25 -33.33
CA GLU A 357 -11.50 11.36 -34.05
C GLU A 357 -10.59 10.88 -35.18
N LEU A 358 -9.90 9.74 -35.01
CA LEU A 358 -9.13 9.11 -36.09
C LEU A 358 -10.04 8.73 -37.27
N LYS A 359 -11.16 8.07 -36.99
CA LYS A 359 -12.14 7.67 -38.01
C LYS A 359 -12.66 8.89 -38.78
N LYS A 360 -13.14 9.91 -38.06
CA LYS A 360 -13.63 11.16 -38.68
C LYS A 360 -12.55 11.83 -39.53
N SER A 361 -11.30 11.84 -39.06
CA SER A 361 -10.18 12.45 -39.80
C SER A 361 -9.89 11.69 -41.09
N ILE A 362 -10.00 10.36 -41.09
CA ILE A 362 -9.86 9.52 -42.28
C ILE A 362 -10.99 9.81 -43.28
N GLU A 363 -12.24 9.88 -42.83
CA GLU A 363 -13.41 10.14 -43.69
C GLU A 363 -13.39 11.55 -44.29
N THR A 364 -13.13 12.56 -43.47
CA THR A 364 -13.23 13.98 -43.85
C THR A 364 -11.92 14.57 -44.40
N ASN A 365 -10.80 13.87 -44.25
CA ASN A 365 -9.45 14.37 -44.52
C ASN A 365 -9.07 15.63 -43.72
N ASN A 366 -9.72 15.86 -42.59
CA ASN A 366 -9.41 16.91 -41.64
C ASN A 366 -8.73 16.32 -40.40
N TRP A 367 -7.40 16.45 -40.34
CA TRP A 367 -6.56 15.82 -39.31
C TRP A 367 -6.31 16.69 -38.07
N GLN A 368 -6.65 17.99 -38.15
CA GLN A 368 -6.45 18.93 -37.04
C GLN A 368 -7.14 18.47 -35.74
N PRO A 369 -8.42 18.02 -35.74
CA PRO A 369 -9.09 17.54 -34.53
C PRO A 369 -8.39 16.34 -33.88
N PHE A 370 -7.92 15.38 -34.70
CA PHE A 370 -7.21 14.20 -34.20
C PHE A 370 -5.89 14.57 -33.50
N PHE A 371 -5.08 15.44 -34.09
CA PHE A 371 -3.82 15.85 -33.47
C PHE A 371 -4.04 16.63 -32.16
N ILE A 372 -5.02 17.55 -32.13
CA ILE A 372 -5.39 18.29 -30.90
C ILE A 372 -5.87 17.31 -29.82
N LYS A 373 -6.74 16.36 -30.18
CA LYS A 373 -7.25 15.37 -29.23
C LYS A 373 -6.12 14.48 -28.70
N THR A 374 -5.20 14.05 -29.58
CA THR A 374 -4.03 13.26 -29.17
C THR A 374 -3.17 14.02 -28.17
N GLU A 375 -2.87 15.30 -28.44
CA GLU A 375 -2.10 16.14 -27.52
C GLU A 375 -2.77 16.28 -26.15
N SER A 376 -4.10 16.38 -26.10
CA SER A 376 -4.86 16.49 -24.84
C SER A 376 -4.98 15.17 -24.06
N LEU A 377 -4.98 14.02 -24.75
CA LEU A 377 -5.29 12.71 -24.16
C LEU A 377 -4.07 11.88 -23.79
N VAL A 378 -2.86 12.18 -24.27
CA VAL A 378 -1.71 11.35 -23.91
C VAL A 378 -1.14 11.85 -22.58
N ALA A 379 -1.41 11.11 -21.49
CA ALA A 379 -0.85 11.39 -20.17
C ALA A 379 0.68 11.48 -20.23
N GLY A 380 1.24 12.59 -19.74
CA GLY A 380 2.68 12.86 -19.82
C GLY A 380 3.23 12.97 -21.24
N LYS A 381 2.36 13.08 -22.27
CA LYS A 381 2.67 13.11 -23.69
C LYS A 381 3.54 11.94 -24.18
N ALA A 382 3.58 10.79 -23.49
CA ALA A 382 4.47 9.68 -23.85
C ALA A 382 4.20 9.11 -25.26
N ALA A 383 5.17 9.20 -26.18
CA ALA A 383 5.04 8.72 -27.56
C ALA A 383 4.77 7.20 -27.64
N VAL A 384 5.29 6.42 -26.69
CA VAL A 384 5.02 4.99 -26.58
C VAL A 384 3.53 4.67 -26.41
N ALA A 385 2.74 5.58 -25.83
CA ALA A 385 1.30 5.36 -25.64
C ALA A 385 0.55 5.45 -26.96
N ILE A 386 0.88 6.45 -27.81
CA ILE A 386 0.26 6.56 -29.13
C ILE A 386 0.70 5.40 -30.03
N THR A 387 1.97 4.98 -29.98
CA THR A 387 2.42 3.81 -30.74
C THR A 387 1.70 2.52 -30.32
N ALA A 388 1.50 2.30 -29.02
CA ALA A 388 0.76 1.16 -28.51
C ALA A 388 -0.72 1.18 -28.95
N PHE A 389 -1.35 2.36 -28.99
CA PHE A 389 -2.69 2.55 -29.55
C PHE A 389 -2.74 2.17 -31.03
N SER A 390 -1.79 2.65 -31.84
CA SER A 390 -1.71 2.33 -33.27
C SER A 390 -1.55 0.84 -33.53
N PHE A 391 -0.67 0.16 -32.78
CA PHE A 391 -0.47 -1.28 -32.92
C PHE A 391 -1.71 -2.07 -32.51
N SER A 392 -2.44 -1.59 -31.50
CA SER A 392 -3.70 -2.19 -31.07
C SER A 392 -4.76 -2.14 -32.17
N ILE A 393 -4.84 -1.02 -32.90
CA ILE A 393 -5.72 -0.86 -34.06
C ILE A 393 -5.30 -1.77 -35.21
N ILE A 394 -4.01 -1.72 -35.59
CA ILE A 394 -3.46 -2.50 -36.72
C ILE A 394 -3.69 -4.01 -36.49
N LEU A 395 -3.51 -4.48 -35.26
CA LEU A 395 -3.73 -5.88 -34.92
C LEU A 395 -5.23 -6.24 -34.86
N GLY A 396 -6.08 -5.32 -34.39
CA GLY A 396 -7.49 -5.58 -34.15
C GLY A 396 -8.40 -5.41 -35.37
N SER A 397 -7.93 -4.84 -36.48
CA SER A 397 -8.79 -4.48 -37.62
C SER A 397 -8.18 -4.87 -38.98
N PRO A 398 -9.01 -5.26 -39.95
CA PRO A 398 -8.57 -5.60 -41.30
C PRO A 398 -8.37 -4.33 -42.16
N ILE A 399 -7.52 -3.41 -41.72
CA ILE A 399 -7.30 -2.08 -42.34
C ILE A 399 -6.63 -2.09 -43.73
N GLY A 400 -6.10 -3.24 -44.17
CA GLY A 400 -5.35 -3.34 -45.43
C GLY A 400 -4.02 -2.58 -45.42
N ALA A 401 -3.24 -2.73 -46.51
CA ALA A 401 -1.92 -2.09 -46.63
C ALA A 401 -2.02 -0.55 -46.66
N LEU A 402 -3.07 -0.03 -47.32
CA LEU A 402 -3.35 1.40 -47.40
C LEU A 402 -3.66 2.00 -46.02
N GLY A 403 -4.55 1.38 -45.25
CA GLY A 403 -4.87 1.82 -43.89
C GLY A 403 -3.69 1.68 -42.93
N TYR A 404 -2.89 0.61 -43.07
CA TYR A 404 -1.66 0.44 -42.31
C TYR A 404 -0.69 1.61 -42.52
N ALA A 405 -0.35 1.92 -43.77
CA ALA A 405 0.59 3.00 -44.07
C ALA A 405 0.05 4.38 -43.66
N LEU A 406 -1.26 4.62 -43.77
CA LEU A 406 -1.88 5.85 -43.29
C LEU A 406 -1.74 6.01 -41.77
N ILE A 407 -2.04 4.95 -40.99
CA ILE A 407 -1.90 4.98 -39.52
C ILE A 407 -0.44 5.24 -39.14
N ILE A 408 0.51 4.55 -39.76
CA ILE A 408 1.94 4.76 -39.48
C ILE A 408 2.38 6.18 -39.85
N ALA A 409 1.88 6.76 -40.96
CA ALA A 409 2.20 8.13 -41.35
C ALA A 409 1.67 9.15 -40.33
N VAL A 410 0.41 9.01 -39.91
CA VAL A 410 -0.23 9.91 -38.93
C VAL A 410 0.49 9.84 -37.58
N VAL A 411 0.84 8.64 -37.12
CA VAL A 411 1.50 8.43 -35.83
C VAL A 411 2.98 8.82 -35.91
N GLY A 412 3.62 8.57 -37.05
CA GLY A 412 4.94 9.09 -37.36
C GLY A 412 4.99 10.61 -37.21
N ALA A 413 3.97 11.33 -37.69
CA ALA A 413 3.90 12.79 -37.59
C ALA A 413 3.92 13.31 -36.15
N LEU A 414 3.34 12.57 -35.23
CA LEU A 414 3.36 12.85 -33.79
C LEU A 414 4.73 12.57 -33.15
N ILE A 415 5.65 11.87 -33.82
CA ILE A 415 6.92 11.41 -33.25
C ILE A 415 8.11 12.05 -33.97
N ASN A 416 8.29 11.78 -35.27
CA ASN A 416 9.36 12.37 -36.09
C ASN A 416 9.01 12.45 -37.60
N ASP A 417 9.71 13.31 -38.35
CA ASP A 417 9.48 13.49 -39.80
C ASP A 417 9.92 12.27 -40.63
N GLU A 418 11.00 11.60 -40.21
CA GLU A 418 11.59 10.46 -40.93
C GLU A 418 10.61 9.27 -41.08
N LEU A 419 9.79 9.01 -40.05
CA LEU A 419 8.82 7.93 -40.05
C LEU A 419 7.69 8.17 -41.06
N ILE A 420 7.27 9.43 -41.24
CA ILE A 420 6.24 9.79 -42.23
C ILE A 420 6.79 9.58 -43.64
N GLU A 421 8.05 9.97 -43.88
CA GLU A 421 8.68 9.78 -45.18
C GLU A 421 8.77 8.29 -45.53
N LYS A 422 9.19 7.45 -44.58
CA LYS A 422 9.24 6.00 -44.76
C LYS A 422 7.84 5.41 -44.98
N ALA A 423 6.83 5.88 -44.26
CA ALA A 423 5.44 5.46 -44.46
C ALA A 423 4.91 5.86 -45.85
N ASN A 424 5.22 7.07 -46.32
CA ASN A 424 4.82 7.54 -47.64
C ASN A 424 5.48 6.75 -48.79
N LYS A 425 6.66 6.15 -48.55
CA LYS A 425 7.35 5.23 -49.48
C LYS A 425 6.80 3.79 -49.48
N LEU A 426 6.01 3.40 -48.48
CA LEU A 426 5.30 2.11 -48.48
C LEU A 426 4.09 2.10 -49.42
N LEU A 427 3.53 3.29 -49.65
CA LEU A 427 2.45 3.57 -50.60
C LEU A 427 3.04 3.86 -51.98
#